data_AF-A0A5N5I2K2-F1
#
_entry.id   AF-A0A5N5I2K2-F1
#
_cell.length_a   1.000
_cell.length_b   1.000
_cell.length_c   1.000
_cell.angle_alpha   90.00
_cell.angle_beta   90.00
_cell.angle_gamma   90.00
#
_symmetry.space_group_name_H-M   'P 1'
#
loop_
_entity.id
_entity.type
_entity.pdbx_description
1 polymer ?
#
loop_
_entity_poly.entity_id
_entity_poly.type
_entity_poly.pdbx_seq_one_letter_code
_entity_poly.pdbx_strand_id
1 'polypeptide(L)'
;MVEIFSSRLGPFGKPWKQQAARHVMHADARLGLGLATYWLTVPCMRSGGLRFSFQGNRYWLLVYVMNAAGGGDIASMWVKGTRSGWIKMSHNWGASYQAFATLKGQALCFRLTSCTSKETMFAWNVAPSNWNVGLTYKSNANFH
;
A
#
# COMPACT_ATOMS: atom_id res chain seq x y z
N MET A 1 -8.01 24.27 -12.22
CA MET A 1 -6.74 25.04 -12.24
C MET A 1 -6.00 24.67 -10.97
N VAL A 2 -4.85 24.01 -11.11
CA VAL A 2 -4.06 23.45 -10.00
C VAL A 2 -3.12 24.55 -9.51
N GLU A 3 -3.21 24.94 -8.24
CA GLU A 3 -2.26 25.89 -7.63
C GLU A 3 -1.22 25.17 -6.77
N ILE A 4 -0.01 25.10 -7.37
CA ILE A 4 1.31 25.39 -6.81
C ILE A 4 1.59 24.90 -5.37
N PHE A 5 2.26 23.75 -5.27
CA PHE A 5 3.19 23.52 -4.15
C PHE A 5 4.39 24.45 -4.33
N SER A 6 4.55 25.41 -3.41
CA SER A 6 5.75 26.23 -3.28
C SER A 6 6.96 25.31 -3.11
N SER A 7 7.77 25.20 -4.17
CA SER A 7 9.09 24.60 -4.12
C SER A 7 10.02 25.53 -3.34
N ARG A 8 10.09 25.37 -2.02
CA ARG A 8 11.21 25.95 -1.27
C ARG A 8 12.47 25.19 -1.64
N LEU A 9 13.30 25.85 -2.45
CA LEU A 9 14.67 25.45 -2.73
C LEU A 9 15.42 25.39 -1.39
N GLY A 10 15.98 24.22 -1.07
CA GLY A 10 17.04 24.15 -0.06
C GLY A 10 18.29 24.88 -0.57
N PRO A 11 19.23 25.26 0.32
CA PRO A 11 20.39 26.10 -0.02
C PRO A 11 21.37 25.53 -1.06
N PHE A 12 21.10 24.36 -1.64
CA PHE A 12 21.97 23.69 -2.62
C PHE A 12 21.25 23.18 -3.89
N GLY A 13 20.00 23.59 -4.15
CA GLY A 13 19.39 23.47 -5.50
C GLY A 13 19.30 22.07 -6.12
N LYS A 14 19.39 20.97 -5.35
CA LYS A 14 19.25 19.60 -5.85
C LYS A 14 17.91 19.01 -5.41
N PRO A 15 17.10 18.42 -6.32
CA PRO A 15 15.89 17.70 -5.92
C PRO A 15 16.27 16.45 -5.13
N TRP A 16 15.72 16.32 -3.92
CA TRP A 16 15.89 15.13 -3.09
C TRP A 16 15.28 13.91 -3.80
N LYS A 17 16.15 13.01 -4.27
CA LYS A 17 15.76 11.63 -4.55
C LYS A 17 15.52 10.91 -3.22
N GLN A 18 14.28 10.72 -2.80
CA GLN A 18 13.92 9.82 -1.70
C GLN A 18 12.59 9.13 -2.05
N GLN A 19 12.61 7.88 -2.51
CA GLN A 19 12.60 6.66 -1.71
C GLN A 19 11.40 6.58 -0.75
N ALA A 20 10.46 5.75 -1.18
CA ALA A 20 9.28 5.24 -0.50
C ALA A 20 9.41 5.05 1.03
N ALA A 21 8.82 5.96 1.80
CA ALA A 21 8.20 5.72 3.11
C ALA A 21 7.36 6.97 3.44
N ARG A 22 6.13 6.78 3.95
CA ARG A 22 5.14 7.82 4.33
C ARG A 22 5.65 9.26 4.18
N HIS A 23 5.27 9.94 3.09
CA HIS A 23 5.57 11.37 2.92
C HIS A 23 4.70 12.15 3.91
N VAL A 24 5.25 12.43 5.08
CA VAL A 24 4.70 13.39 6.02
C VAL A 24 5.28 14.74 5.64
N MET A 25 4.44 15.69 5.21
CA MET A 25 4.93 17.04 4.92
C MET A 25 5.20 17.75 6.23
N HIS A 26 6.46 18.13 6.45
CA HIS A 26 6.85 19.06 7.50
C HIS A 26 6.50 20.47 7.05
N ALA A 27 5.79 21.20 7.89
CA ALA A 27 5.60 22.61 7.67
C ALA A 27 5.81 23.37 8.97
N ASP A 28 6.62 24.43 8.87
CA ASP A 28 6.89 25.34 9.97
C ASP A 28 6.03 26.59 9.82
N ALA A 29 5.16 26.82 10.80
CA ALA A 29 4.52 28.10 11.00
C ALA A 29 5.36 28.92 11.99
N ARG A 30 5.93 30.05 11.53
CA ARG A 30 6.55 31.04 12.42
C ARG A 30 5.45 31.89 13.04
N LEU A 31 4.81 31.38 14.09
CA LEU A 31 4.04 32.22 15.02
C LEU A 31 5.04 32.78 16.03
N GLY A 32 4.94 34.06 16.38
CA GLY A 32 5.95 34.85 17.10
C GLY A 32 6.38 34.39 18.50
N LEU A 33 6.14 33.13 18.88
CA LEU A 33 6.51 32.52 20.17
C LEU A 33 7.17 31.12 20.05
N GLY A 34 7.55 30.66 18.85
CA GLY A 34 8.30 29.42 18.67
C GLY A 34 7.96 28.72 17.36
N LEU A 35 8.87 27.88 16.86
CA LEU A 35 8.62 27.06 15.68
C LEU A 35 7.57 25.99 16.02
N ALA A 36 6.34 26.21 15.56
CA ALA A 36 5.31 25.18 15.58
C ALA A 36 5.50 24.31 14.32
N THR A 37 6.04 23.12 14.53
CA THR A 37 6.11 22.08 13.51
C THR A 37 4.77 21.36 13.43
N TYR A 38 4.18 21.31 12.24
CA TYR A 38 2.99 20.50 11.96
C TYR A 38 3.23 19.52 10.82
N TRP A 39 2.43 18.46 10.82
CA TRP A 39 2.54 17.32 9.92
C TRP A 39 1.23 17.12 9.18
N LEU A 40 1.29 17.02 7.86
CA LEU A 40 0.13 16.71 7.02
C LEU A 40 0.39 15.46 6.19
N THR A 41 -0.65 14.64 6.01
CA THR A 41 -0.63 13.50 5.10
C THR A 41 -0.88 13.99 3.68
N VAL A 42 -0.04 13.53 2.73
CA VAL A 42 -0.24 13.78 1.31
C VAL A 42 -0.42 12.47 0.55
N PRO A 43 -1.28 12.43 -0.48
CA PRO A 43 -1.40 11.26 -1.34
C PRO A 43 -0.05 10.93 -2.00
N CYS A 44 0.35 9.67 -1.90
CA CYS A 44 1.52 9.10 -2.54
C CYS A 44 1.22 8.79 -4.01
N MET A 45 1.85 9.50 -4.94
CA MET A 45 1.82 9.14 -6.35
C MET A 45 2.81 7.99 -6.62
N ARG A 46 2.31 6.81 -7.03
CA ARG A 46 3.15 5.65 -7.42
C ARG A 46 2.84 5.22 -8.84
N SER A 47 3.90 4.86 -9.57
CA SER A 47 3.78 4.23 -10.88
C SER A 47 3.59 2.72 -10.76
N GLY A 48 2.79 2.16 -11.68
CA GLY A 48 2.39 0.75 -11.66
C GLY A 48 1.38 0.39 -10.56
N GLY A 49 1.04 -0.88 -10.45
CA GLY A 49 0.10 -1.37 -9.44
C GLY A 49 0.75 -1.85 -8.15
N LEU A 50 -0.10 -2.32 -7.25
CA LEU A 50 0.32 -2.94 -5.99
C LEU A 50 1.22 -4.16 -6.23
N ARG A 51 2.08 -4.41 -5.24
CA ARG A 51 2.95 -5.58 -5.20
C ARG A 51 2.65 -6.39 -3.94
N PHE A 52 2.59 -7.70 -4.09
CA PHE A 52 2.19 -8.64 -3.04
C PHE A 52 3.28 -9.69 -2.87
N SER A 53 4.02 -9.63 -1.77
CA SER A 53 5.02 -10.67 -1.43
C SER A 53 4.38 -11.73 -0.56
N PHE A 54 4.52 -13.00 -0.95
CA PHE A 54 3.85 -14.11 -0.28
C PHE A 54 4.81 -14.86 0.65
N GLN A 55 4.32 -15.18 1.85
CA GLN A 55 4.95 -16.04 2.83
C GLN A 55 3.93 -17.04 3.37
N GLY A 56 4.41 -18.14 3.95
CA GLY A 56 3.56 -19.12 4.61
C GLY A 56 3.67 -20.53 4.07
N ASN A 57 2.58 -21.28 4.17
CA ASN A 57 2.55 -22.69 3.82
C ASN A 57 1.16 -23.11 3.27
N ARG A 58 0.88 -24.42 3.23
CA ARG A 58 -0.38 -24.93 2.69
C ARG A 58 -1.63 -24.47 3.47
N TYR A 59 -1.49 -24.17 4.76
CA TYR A 59 -2.61 -23.89 5.66
C TYR A 59 -2.85 -22.40 5.91
N TRP A 60 -1.82 -21.56 5.70
CA TRP A 60 -1.93 -20.12 5.87
C TRP A 60 -1.09 -19.37 4.84
N LEU A 61 -1.58 -18.19 4.49
CA LEU A 61 -0.93 -17.26 3.57
C LEU A 61 -0.75 -15.92 4.28
N LEU A 62 0.50 -15.46 4.37
CA LEU A 62 0.85 -14.11 4.78
C LEU A 62 1.25 -13.30 3.55
N VAL A 63 0.70 -12.11 3.42
CA VAL A 63 0.92 -11.23 2.26
C VAL A 63 1.41 -9.88 2.73
N TYR A 64 2.57 -9.48 2.22
CA TYR A 64 3.08 -8.12 2.38
C TYR A 64 2.63 -7.27 1.21
N VAL A 65 1.95 -6.17 1.48
CA VAL A 65 1.49 -5.24 0.44
C VAL A 65 2.46 -4.09 0.30
N MET A 66 2.86 -3.80 -0.93
CA MET A 66 3.83 -2.77 -1.29
C MET A 66 3.33 -1.97 -2.49
N ASN A 67 3.99 -0.82 -2.73
CA ASN A 67 3.68 0.08 -3.83
C ASN A 67 2.24 0.62 -3.84
N ALA A 68 1.65 0.84 -2.66
CA ALA A 68 0.36 1.51 -2.52
C ALA A 68 0.48 3.01 -2.84
N ALA A 69 -0.32 3.46 -3.80
CA ALA A 69 -0.56 4.88 -4.10
C ALA A 69 -1.66 5.46 -3.20
N GLY A 70 -2.08 6.71 -3.46
CA GLY A 70 -3.11 7.39 -2.68
C GLY A 70 -2.68 7.59 -1.24
N GLY A 71 -3.54 7.29 -0.26
CA GLY A 71 -3.18 7.38 1.16
C GLY A 71 -2.02 6.46 1.60
N GLY A 72 -1.63 5.48 0.78
CA GLY A 72 -0.56 4.53 1.10
C GLY A 72 -0.89 3.62 2.29
N ASP A 73 -2.17 3.51 2.63
CA ASP A 73 -2.71 2.90 3.83
C ASP A 73 -3.80 1.88 3.48
N ILE A 74 -3.92 0.83 4.29
CA ILE A 74 -4.87 -0.27 4.06
C ILE A 74 -5.61 -0.55 5.36
N ALA A 75 -6.91 -0.28 5.37
CA ALA A 75 -7.82 -0.53 6.48
C ALA A 75 -8.20 -2.00 6.59
N SER A 76 -8.48 -2.63 5.45
CA SER A 76 -8.86 -4.03 5.43
C SER A 76 -8.45 -4.69 4.12
N MET A 77 -8.19 -5.99 4.21
CA MET A 77 -7.77 -6.80 3.07
C MET A 77 -8.52 -8.13 3.07
N TRP A 78 -8.87 -8.58 1.88
CA TRP A 78 -9.51 -9.88 1.63
C TRP A 78 -8.78 -10.59 0.51
N VAL A 79 -8.78 -11.91 0.57
CA VAL A 79 -8.23 -12.79 -0.46
C VAL A 79 -9.31 -13.71 -0.99
N LYS A 80 -9.30 -13.98 -2.29
CA LYS A 80 -10.16 -14.97 -2.93
C LYS A 80 -9.31 -15.89 -3.81
N GLY A 81 -9.43 -17.19 -3.59
CA GLY A 81 -8.94 -18.22 -4.49
C GLY A 81 -10.00 -18.61 -5.52
N THR A 82 -9.59 -19.31 -6.58
CA THR A 82 -10.50 -19.81 -7.62
C THR A 82 -11.55 -20.78 -7.09
N ARG A 83 -11.28 -21.49 -6.00
CA ARG A 83 -12.17 -22.46 -5.35
C ARG A 83 -12.66 -21.96 -3.98
N SER A 84 -12.57 -20.66 -3.72
CA SER A 84 -13.05 -20.06 -2.45
C SER A 84 -13.93 -18.83 -2.67
N GLY A 85 -14.67 -18.47 -1.62
CA GLY A 85 -15.22 -17.13 -1.48
C GLY A 85 -14.15 -16.08 -1.10
N TRP A 86 -14.59 -14.86 -0.83
CA TRP A 86 -13.74 -13.83 -0.23
C TRP A 86 -13.50 -14.16 1.24
N ILE A 87 -12.24 -14.27 1.63
CA ILE A 87 -11.79 -14.57 2.98
C ILE A 87 -11.15 -13.31 3.55
N LYS A 88 -11.65 -12.85 4.71
CA LYS A 88 -11.07 -11.68 5.39
C LYS A 88 -9.68 -12.06 5.89
N MET A 89 -8.71 -11.21 5.60
CA MET A 89 -7.37 -11.37 6.14
C MET A 89 -7.25 -10.60 7.44
N SER A 90 -6.60 -11.20 8.43
CA SER A 90 -6.24 -10.53 9.68
C SER A 90 -5.02 -9.64 9.43
N HIS A 91 -5.06 -8.41 9.94
CA HIS A 91 -3.88 -7.55 9.94
C HIS A 91 -2.82 -8.15 10.87
N ASN A 92 -1.61 -8.29 10.34
CA ASN A 92 -0.42 -8.66 11.09
C ASN A 92 0.53 -7.44 11.11
N TRP A 93 1.70 -7.55 11.72
CA TRP A 93 2.61 -6.42 11.90
C TRP A 93 2.95 -5.69 10.59
N GLY A 94 3.02 -4.35 10.65
CA GLY A 94 3.36 -3.51 9.50
C GLY A 94 2.31 -3.56 8.37
N ALA A 95 2.75 -3.74 7.13
CA ALA A 95 1.88 -3.85 5.95
C ALA A 95 1.61 -5.32 5.55
N SER A 96 1.52 -6.21 6.55
CA SER A 96 1.32 -7.64 6.34
C SER A 96 -0.07 -8.09 6.77
N TYR A 97 -0.66 -9.01 6.01
CA TYR A 97 -2.01 -9.51 6.22
C TYR A 97 -2.04 -11.03 6.08
N GLN A 98 -2.72 -11.72 6.98
CA GLN A 98 -2.71 -13.17 7.09
C GLN A 98 -4.09 -13.78 6.89
N ALA A 99 -4.16 -14.84 6.07
CA ALA A 99 -5.33 -15.69 5.92
C ALA A 99 -4.99 -17.10 6.43
N PHE A 100 -5.85 -17.65 7.29
CA PHE A 100 -5.80 -19.06 7.70
C PHE A 100 -6.71 -19.89 6.80
N ALA A 101 -6.23 -20.17 5.57
CA ALA A 101 -6.98 -20.91 4.57
C ALA A 101 -6.08 -21.66 3.58
N THR A 102 -6.58 -22.77 3.05
CA THR A 102 -5.88 -23.60 2.06
C THR A 102 -5.96 -22.98 0.66
N LEU A 103 -5.07 -22.03 0.37
CA LEU A 103 -5.07 -21.25 -0.88
C LEU A 103 -4.03 -21.72 -1.92
N LYS A 104 -3.11 -22.63 -1.54
CA LYS A 104 -2.10 -23.17 -2.46
C LYS A 104 -2.78 -23.94 -3.61
N GLY A 105 -2.27 -23.77 -4.83
CA GLY A 105 -2.86 -24.39 -6.02
C GLY A 105 -4.09 -23.64 -6.55
N GLN A 106 -4.34 -22.41 -6.11
CA GLN A 106 -5.44 -21.58 -6.57
C GLN A 106 -4.92 -20.23 -7.06
N ALA A 107 -5.46 -19.71 -8.16
CA ALA A 107 -5.14 -18.34 -8.55
C ALA A 107 -5.79 -17.36 -7.55
N LEU A 108 -5.08 -16.30 -7.20
CA LEU A 108 -5.46 -15.41 -6.10
C LEU A 108 -5.82 -14.01 -6.60
N CYS A 109 -6.93 -13.51 -6.07
CA CYS A 109 -7.37 -12.13 -6.18
C CYS A 109 -7.42 -11.49 -4.79
N PHE A 110 -7.27 -10.17 -4.74
CA PHE A 110 -7.32 -9.41 -3.49
C PHE A 110 -8.30 -8.26 -3.58
N ARG A 111 -8.92 -7.94 -2.45
CA ARG A 111 -9.72 -6.73 -2.26
C ARG A 111 -9.13 -5.95 -1.10
N LEU A 112 -8.84 -4.67 -1.32
CA LEU A 112 -8.20 -3.80 -0.36
C LEU A 112 -9.04 -2.55 -0.18
N THR A 113 -9.14 -2.04 1.05
CA THR A 113 -9.83 -0.78 1.36
C THR A 113 -8.84 0.17 2.02
N SER A 114 -8.74 1.42 1.56
CA SER A 114 -7.90 2.45 2.20
C SER A 114 -8.54 2.99 3.47
N CYS A 115 -7.73 3.33 4.49
CA CYS A 115 -8.28 4.00 5.70
C CYS A 115 -8.61 5.47 5.40
N THR A 116 -7.81 6.13 4.57
CA THR A 116 -7.85 7.57 4.32
C THR A 116 -8.94 7.92 3.31
N SER A 117 -8.91 7.32 2.11
CA SER A 117 -9.89 7.62 1.06
C SER A 117 -11.20 6.83 1.20
N LYS A 118 -11.19 5.77 2.02
CA LYS A 118 -12.28 4.75 2.10
C LYS A 118 -12.54 4.00 0.79
N GLU A 119 -11.73 4.25 -0.23
CA GLU A 119 -11.83 3.57 -1.52
C GLU A 119 -11.58 2.08 -1.35
N THR A 120 -12.40 1.26 -2.02
CA THR A 120 -12.19 -0.19 -2.11
C THR A 120 -11.77 -0.56 -3.52
N MET A 121 -10.61 -1.19 -3.63
CA MET A 121 -10.01 -1.62 -4.88
C MET A 121 -9.95 -3.14 -4.96
N PHE A 122 -10.15 -3.66 -6.18
CA PHE A 122 -9.99 -5.07 -6.50
C PHE A 122 -8.74 -5.29 -7.36
N ALA A 123 -7.84 -6.13 -6.86
CA ALA A 123 -6.70 -6.63 -7.60
C ALA A 123 -7.02 -8.05 -8.10
N TRP A 124 -7.48 -8.14 -9.34
CA TRP A 124 -7.82 -9.39 -10.01
C TRP A 124 -6.59 -10.12 -10.55
N ASN A 125 -6.62 -11.45 -10.53
CA ASN A 125 -5.61 -12.33 -11.14
C ASN A 125 -4.16 -11.98 -10.74
N VAL A 126 -3.93 -11.65 -9.47
CA VAL A 126 -2.61 -11.20 -8.98
C VAL A 126 -1.60 -12.33 -9.05
N ALA A 127 -1.99 -13.54 -8.65
CA ALA A 127 -1.10 -14.69 -8.65
C ALA A 127 -1.76 -15.88 -9.36
N PRO A 128 -1.05 -16.59 -10.27
CA PRO A 128 -1.55 -17.79 -10.93
C PRO A 128 -1.61 -18.98 -9.96
N SER A 129 -2.30 -20.07 -10.31
CA SER A 129 -2.50 -21.23 -9.41
C SER A 129 -1.20 -21.90 -8.93
N ASN A 130 -0.13 -21.79 -9.69
CA ASN A 130 1.20 -22.31 -9.38
C ASN A 130 2.10 -21.29 -8.63
N TRP A 131 1.52 -20.27 -7.99
CA TRP A 131 2.27 -19.31 -7.19
C TRP A 131 3.10 -20.00 -6.09
N ASN A 132 4.28 -19.46 -5.80
CA ASN A 132 5.16 -19.88 -4.71
C ASN A 132 5.34 -18.78 -3.65
N VAL A 133 5.62 -19.23 -2.43
CA VAL A 133 6.05 -18.36 -1.33
C VAL A 133 7.48 -17.89 -1.58
N GLY A 134 7.87 -16.76 -0.98
CA GLY A 134 9.14 -16.08 -1.25
C GLY A 134 9.14 -15.23 -2.52
N LEU A 135 8.07 -15.26 -3.32
CA LEU A 135 7.93 -14.47 -4.54
C LEU A 135 7.00 -13.27 -4.35
N THR A 136 7.18 -12.27 -5.23
CA THR A 136 6.35 -11.07 -5.28
C THR A 136 5.55 -11.04 -6.59
N TYR A 137 4.26 -10.81 -6.46
CA TYR A 137 3.31 -10.70 -7.58
C TYR A 137 2.82 -9.27 -7.73
N LYS A 138 2.65 -8.81 -8.96
CA LYS A 138 2.24 -7.44 -9.28
C LYS A 138 0.81 -7.43 -9.80
N SER A 139 0.00 -6.48 -9.33
CA SER A 139 -1.31 -6.17 -9.93
C SER A 139 -1.19 -5.01 -10.93
N ASN A 140 -2.24 -4.85 -11.73
CA ASN A 140 -2.42 -3.68 -12.60
C ASN A 140 -3.27 -2.58 -11.94
N ALA A 141 -3.68 -2.76 -10.69
CA ALA A 141 -4.56 -1.85 -9.96
C ALA A 141 -3.78 -1.13 -8.84
N ASN A 142 -4.08 0.15 -8.63
CA ASN A 142 -3.60 0.94 -7.50
C ASN A 142 -4.68 1.94 -7.03
N PHE A 143 -4.50 2.48 -5.82
CA PHE A 143 -5.33 3.57 -5.31
C PHE A 143 -4.99 4.89 -6.02
N HIS A 144 -5.90 5.87 -5.94
CA HIS A 144 -5.76 7.17 -6.60
C HIS A 144 -5.83 8.34 -5.60
#